data_AF-A0A846Q292-F1
#
_entry.id   AF-A0A846Q292-F1
#
_cell.length_a   1.000
_cell.length_b   1.000
_cell.length_c   1.000
_cell.angle_alpha   90.00
_cell.angle_beta   90.00
_cell.angle_gamma   90.00
#
_symmetry.space_group_name_H-M   'P 1'
#
loop_
_entity.id
_entity.type
_entity.pdbx_description
1 polymer ?
#
loop_
_entity_poly.entity_id
_entity_poly.type
_entity_poly.pdbx_seq_one_letter_code
_entity_poly.pdbx_strand_id
1 'polypeptide(L)'
;MGLLDRFSRTFDKYGYDLDGFNKNGYDKNGYDKNGYDKNGYNKNGYDKNGYNKNGFNKKGFDKKGYDKRGYKNGYDEEGFDFKGYNKDGYNKNGYDKKGYDKDG
;
A
#
# COMPACT_ATOMS: atom_id res chain seq x y z
N MET A 1 -0.48 39.74 -34.58
CA MET A 1 0.00 39.51 -33.20
C MET A 1 -0.77 38.32 -32.61
N GLY A 2 -0.34 37.09 -32.92
CA GLY A 2 -1.11 35.88 -32.61
C GLY A 2 -0.76 35.31 -31.24
N LEU A 3 -1.77 35.21 -30.36
CA LEU A 3 -2.11 34.16 -29.36
C LEU A 3 -1.05 33.28 -28.66
N LEU A 4 0.25 33.48 -28.86
CA LEU A 4 1.34 32.68 -28.30
C LEU A 4 1.99 33.33 -27.07
N ASP A 5 1.66 34.57 -26.75
CA ASP A 5 2.39 35.36 -25.74
C ASP A 5 1.84 35.25 -24.30
N ARG A 6 0.83 34.40 -24.07
CA ARG A 6 0.25 34.18 -22.72
C ARG A 6 0.89 33.04 -21.92
N PHE A 7 1.71 32.19 -22.53
CA PHE A 7 2.41 31.11 -21.84
C PHE A 7 3.87 31.42 -21.50
N SER A 8 4.44 32.49 -22.07
CA SER A 8 5.85 32.86 -21.87
C SER A 8 6.15 33.46 -20.48
N ARG A 9 5.15 33.55 -19.58
CA ARG A 9 5.31 34.12 -18.22
C ARG A 9 4.85 33.21 -17.09
N THR A 10 4.58 31.93 -17.32
CA THR A 10 4.02 31.06 -16.27
C THR A 10 5.04 30.17 -15.58
N PHE A 11 6.20 29.89 -16.19
CA PHE A 11 7.23 29.01 -15.62
C PHE A 11 8.58 29.73 -15.49
N ASP A 12 9.32 29.44 -14.42
CA ASP A 12 10.65 29.96 -14.15
C ASP A 12 11.72 29.33 -15.06
N LYS A 13 12.98 29.76 -14.91
CA LYS A 13 14.11 29.22 -15.69
C LYS A 13 14.37 27.72 -15.49
N TYR A 14 13.78 27.12 -14.46
CA TYR A 14 13.86 25.70 -14.15
C TYR A 14 12.61 24.92 -14.60
N GLY A 15 11.63 25.60 -15.20
CA GLY A 15 10.41 24.99 -15.72
C GLY A 15 9.31 24.76 -14.68
N TYR A 16 9.32 25.49 -13.55
CA TYR A 16 8.30 25.43 -12.50
C TYR A 16 7.44 26.69 -12.47
N ASP A 17 6.14 26.54 -12.21
CA ASP A 17 5.22 27.66 -12.10
C ASP A 17 5.38 28.43 -10.78
N LEU A 18 4.57 29.48 -10.59
CA LEU A 18 4.56 30.26 -9.35
C LEU A 18 4.22 29.42 -8.11
N ASP A 19 3.50 28.32 -8.29
CA ASP A 19 3.18 27.36 -7.22
C ASP A 19 4.32 26.35 -6.99
N GLY A 20 5.37 26.37 -7.83
CA GLY A 20 6.53 25.47 -7.75
C GLY A 20 6.34 24.12 -8.43
N PHE A 21 5.38 23.99 -9.36
CA PHE A 21 5.08 22.76 -10.09
C PHE A 21 5.46 22.86 -11.56
N ASN A 22 6.02 21.79 -12.12
CA ASN A 22 6.34 21.72 -13.53
C ASN A 22 5.07 21.56 -14.39
N LYS A 23 5.24 21.59 -15.72
CA LYS A 23 4.12 21.38 -16.68
C LYS A 23 3.32 20.08 -16.49
N ASN A 24 3.91 19.08 -15.83
CA ASN A 24 3.25 17.81 -15.54
C ASN A 24 2.57 17.81 -14.15
N GLY A 25 2.63 18.93 -13.42
CA GLY A 25 2.02 19.11 -12.12
C GLY A 25 2.84 18.59 -10.94
N TYR A 26 4.16 18.39 -11.09
CA TYR A 26 5.04 17.88 -10.02
C TYR A 26 6.03 18.94 -9.55
N ASP A 27 6.27 18.97 -8.24
CA ASP A 27 7.29 19.82 -7.60
C ASP A 27 8.71 19.34 -7.95
N LYS A 28 9.71 20.10 -7.50
CA LYS A 28 11.13 19.76 -7.69
C LYS A 28 11.57 18.42 -7.08
N ASN A 29 10.78 17.90 -6.14
CA ASN A 29 11.03 16.61 -5.51
C ASN A 29 10.25 15.48 -6.22
N GLY A 30 9.47 15.78 -7.26
CA GLY A 30 8.69 14.83 -8.04
C GLY A 30 7.32 14.49 -7.45
N TYR A 31 6.74 15.34 -6.58
CA TYR A 31 5.43 15.13 -5.97
C TYR A 31 4.39 16.11 -6.51
N ASP A 32 3.17 15.63 -6.70
CA ASP A 32 2.03 16.46 -7.12
C ASP A 32 1.54 17.39 -5.99
N LYS A 33 0.53 18.22 -6.29
CA LYS A 33 -0.10 19.12 -5.30
C LYS A 33 -0.68 18.38 -4.09
N ASN A 34 -0.97 17.09 -4.21
CA ASN A 34 -1.47 16.24 -3.13
C ASN A 34 -0.33 15.52 -2.38
N GLY A 35 0.93 15.71 -2.78
CA GLY A 35 2.10 15.11 -2.16
C GLY A 35 2.41 13.69 -2.61
N TYR A 36 1.93 13.26 -3.79
CA TYR A 36 2.18 11.93 -4.36
C TYR A 36 3.07 11.97 -5.58
N ASP A 37 3.97 10.99 -5.70
CA ASP A 37 4.82 10.82 -6.87
C ASP A 37 4.00 10.38 -8.09
N LYS A 38 4.65 10.30 -9.26
CA LYS A 38 4.02 9.82 -10.49
C LYS A 38 3.43 8.39 -10.42
N ASN A 39 3.84 7.61 -9.42
CA ASN A 39 3.33 6.26 -9.19
C ASN A 39 2.21 6.25 -8.14
N GLY A 40 1.81 7.41 -7.62
CA GLY A 40 0.76 7.57 -6.62
C GLY A 40 1.21 7.34 -5.18
N TYR A 41 2.49 7.42 -4.85
CA TYR A 41 3.03 7.23 -3.50
C TYR A 41 3.57 8.52 -2.90
N ASN A 42 3.27 8.77 -1.63
CA ASN A 42 3.81 9.91 -0.90
C ASN A 42 5.30 9.74 -0.56
N LYS A 43 5.89 10.76 0.06
CA LYS A 43 7.29 10.75 0.52
C LYS A 43 7.66 9.57 1.42
N ASN A 44 6.69 9.02 2.14
CA ASN A 44 6.87 7.85 3.00
C ASN A 44 6.67 6.52 2.25
N GLY A 45 6.40 6.55 0.94
CA GLY A 45 6.19 5.37 0.11
C GLY A 45 4.81 4.73 0.23
N TYR A 46 3.79 5.48 0.68
CA TYR A 46 2.41 4.99 0.81
C TYR A 46 1.47 5.68 -0.18
N ASP A 47 0.55 4.91 -0.74
CA ASP A 47 -0.52 5.41 -1.60
C ASP A 47 -1.55 6.25 -0.80
N LYS A 48 -2.51 6.81 -1.51
CA LYS A 48 -3.62 7.58 -0.90
C LYS A 48 -4.46 6.79 0.11
N ASN A 49 -4.41 5.47 0.05
CA ASN A 49 -5.13 4.59 0.97
C ASN A 49 -4.24 4.16 2.16
N GLY A 50 -2.99 4.62 2.21
CA GLY A 50 -2.03 4.29 3.27
C GLY A 50 -1.29 2.96 3.09
N TYR A 51 -1.22 2.40 1.87
CA TYR A 51 -0.54 1.15 1.56
C TYR A 51 0.71 1.38 0.70
N ASN A 52 1.78 0.66 0.99
CA ASN A 52 3.01 0.72 0.21
C ASN A 52 2.87 -0.04 -1.12
N LYS A 53 3.94 -0.03 -1.93
CA LYS A 53 4.00 -0.74 -3.22
C LYS A 53 3.72 -2.25 -3.13
N ASN A 54 3.93 -2.84 -1.96
CA ASN A 54 3.66 -4.26 -1.70
C ASN A 54 2.25 -4.50 -1.15
N GLY A 55 1.40 -3.46 -1.08
CA GLY A 55 0.03 -3.57 -0.58
C GLY A 55 -0.10 -3.61 0.94
N PHE A 56 0.94 -3.24 1.71
CA PHE A 56 0.92 -3.24 3.17
C PHE A 56 0.90 -1.84 3.76
N ASN A 57 0.10 -1.63 4.81
CA ASN A 57 0.05 -0.38 5.54
C ASN A 57 1.30 -0.17 6.43
N LYS A 58 1.37 0.96 7.11
CA LYS A 58 2.49 1.28 8.02
C LYS A 58 2.70 0.27 9.15
N LYS A 59 1.65 -0.44 9.55
CA LYS A 59 1.71 -1.51 10.57
C LYS A 59 2.09 -2.87 9.97
N GLY A 60 2.27 -2.97 8.65
CA GLY A 60 2.64 -4.22 7.98
C GLY A 60 1.47 -5.14 7.65
N PHE A 61 0.24 -4.63 7.63
CA PHE A 61 -0.96 -5.40 7.28
C PHE A 61 -1.50 -5.02 5.90
N ASP A 62 -2.00 -5.99 5.16
CA ASP A 62 -2.67 -5.77 3.88
C ASP A 62 -4.07 -5.17 4.07
N LYS A 63 -4.79 -4.96 2.95
CA LYS A 63 -6.17 -4.42 2.96
C LYS A 63 -7.17 -5.32 3.68
N LYS A 64 -6.93 -6.62 3.75
CA LYS A 64 -7.78 -7.60 4.44
C LYS A 64 -7.41 -7.73 5.93
N GLY A 65 -6.27 -7.18 6.35
CA GLY A 65 -5.73 -7.21 7.69
C GLY A 65 -4.77 -8.38 7.96
N TYR A 66 -4.26 -9.06 6.93
CA TYR A 66 -3.23 -10.08 7.07
C TYR A 66 -1.84 -9.45 7.13
N ASP A 67 -0.97 -9.99 7.98
CA ASP A 67 0.43 -9.61 8.03
C ASP A 67 1.19 -10.10 6.78
N LYS A 68 2.47 -9.76 6.69
CA LYS A 68 3.34 -10.19 5.57
C LYS A 68 3.49 -11.71 5.43
N ARG A 69 3.14 -12.49 6.46
CA ARG A 69 3.17 -13.95 6.45
C ARG A 69 1.81 -14.54 6.08
N GLY A 70 0.80 -13.70 5.83
CA GLY A 70 -0.55 -14.14 5.50
C GLY A 70 -1.41 -14.45 6.73
N TYR A 71 -1.07 -13.94 7.93
CA TYR A 71 -1.83 -14.21 9.16
C TYR A 71 -2.57 -12.97 9.68
N LYS A 72 -3.84 -13.15 10.04
CA LYS A 72 -4.70 -12.16 10.70
C LYS A 72 -5.17 -12.74 12.02
N ASN A 73 -4.87 -12.05 13.12
CA ASN A 73 -5.14 -12.54 14.48
C ASN A 73 -4.55 -13.94 14.76
N GLY A 74 -3.39 -14.25 14.16
CA GLY A 74 -2.70 -15.53 14.32
C GLY A 74 -3.15 -16.65 13.39
N TYR A 75 -4.15 -16.42 12.51
CA TYR A 75 -4.69 -17.42 11.59
C TYR A 75 -4.56 -16.97 10.14
N ASP A 76 -4.31 -17.91 9.22
CA ASP A 76 -4.30 -17.68 7.78
C ASP A 76 -5.72 -17.49 7.22
N GLU A 77 -5.84 -17.30 5.91
CA GLU A 77 -7.13 -17.11 5.24
C GLU A 77 -8.04 -18.35 5.31
N GLU A 78 -7.46 -19.53 5.53
CA GLU A 78 -8.19 -20.78 5.75
C GLU A 78 -8.55 -21.02 7.23
N GLY A 79 -8.11 -20.15 8.14
CA GLY A 79 -8.41 -20.22 9.56
C GLY A 79 -7.45 -21.11 10.37
N PHE A 80 -6.25 -21.39 9.87
CA PHE A 80 -5.22 -22.18 10.54
C PHE A 80 -4.08 -21.32 11.08
N ASP A 81 -3.58 -21.66 12.26
CA ASP A 81 -2.45 -21.00 12.87
C ASP A 81 -1.14 -21.34 12.15
N PHE A 82 -0.03 -20.73 12.58
CA PHE A 82 1.28 -21.01 12.00
C PHE A 82 1.77 -22.46 12.19
N LYS A 83 1.10 -23.24 13.03
CA LYS A 83 1.34 -24.68 13.23
C LYS A 83 0.38 -25.54 12.41
N GLY A 84 -0.52 -24.93 11.64
CA GLY A 84 -1.49 -25.63 10.80
C GLY A 84 -2.74 -26.10 11.56
N TYR A 85 -3.07 -25.51 12.71
CA TYR A 85 -4.25 -25.87 13.51
C TYR A 85 -5.27 -24.73 13.57
N ASN A 86 -6.54 -25.07 13.43
CA ASN A 86 -7.63 -24.10 13.54
C ASN A 86 -7.85 -23.67 15.01
N LYS A 87 -8.83 -22.78 15.23
CA LYS A 87 -9.20 -22.32 16.58
C LYS A 87 -9.62 -23.43 17.53
N ASP A 88 -10.18 -24.51 16.99
CA ASP A 88 -10.62 -25.68 17.75
C ASP A 88 -9.45 -26.63 18.05
N GLY A 89 -8.25 -26.37 17.52
CA GLY A 89 -7.05 -27.17 17.73
C GLY A 89 -6.88 -28.34 16.76
N TYR A 90 -7.61 -28.35 15.63
CA TYR A 90 -7.55 -29.40 14.60
C TYR A 90 -6.87 -28.93 13.32
N ASN A 91 -6.10 -29.80 12.69
CA ASN A 91 -5.44 -29.53 11.41
C ASN A 91 -6.41 -29.63 10.22
N LYS A 92 -5.91 -29.36 9.01
CA LYS A 92 -6.70 -29.45 7.77
C LYS A 92 -7.33 -30.83 7.53
N ASN A 93 -6.73 -31.88 8.09
CA ASN A 93 -7.23 -33.25 7.99
C ASN A 93 -8.20 -33.62 9.13
N GLY A 94 -8.52 -32.68 10.03
CA GLY A 94 -9.43 -32.92 11.15
C GLY A 94 -8.80 -33.56 12.38
N TYR A 95 -7.46 -33.64 12.47
CA TYR A 95 -6.76 -34.25 13.61
C TYR A 95 -6.13 -33.20 14.53
N ASP A 96 -6.17 -33.45 15.84
CA ASP A 96 -5.55 -32.62 16.86
C ASP A 96 -4.02 -32.79 16.90
N LYS A 97 -3.35 -32.17 17.88
CA LYS A 97 -1.89 -32.27 18.05
C LYS A 97 -1.40 -33.65 18.48
N LYS A 98 -2.29 -34.51 18.97
CA LYS A 98 -2.00 -35.88 19.40
C LYS A 98 -2.37 -36.92 18.33
N GLY A 99 -3.09 -36.51 17.28
CA GLY A 99 -3.52 -37.37 16.18
C GLY A 99 -4.94 -37.92 16.33
N TYR A 100 -5.74 -37.40 17.27
CA TYR A 100 -7.15 -37.77 17.42
C TYR A 100 -8.03 -36.88 16.56
N ASP A 101 -9.07 -37.45 15.96
CA ASP A 101 -10.06 -36.67 15.22
C ASP A 101 -11.06 -36.00 16.17
N LYS A 102 -12.12 -35.41 15.62
CA LYS A 102 -13.16 -34.75 16.44
C LYS A 102 -14.03 -35.74 17.23
N ASP A 103 -13.99 -37.02 16.86
CA ASP A 103 -14.85 -38.07 17.42
C ASP A 103 -14.12 -38.91 18.49
N GLY A 104 -12.77 -38.92 18.49
CA GLY A 104 -11.93 -39.48 19.57
C GLY A 104 -11.18 -40.73 19.17
#